data_AF-A0A1Q3A617-F1
#
_entry.id   AF-A0A1Q3A617-F1
#
_cell.length_a   1.000
_cell.length_b   1.000
_cell.length_c   1.000
_cell.angle_alpha   90.00
_cell.angle_beta   90.00
_cell.angle_gamma   90.00
#
_symmetry.space_group_name_H-M   'P 1'
#
loop_
_entity.id
_entity.type
_entity.pdbx_description
1 polymer ?
#
loop_
_entity_poly.entity_id
_entity_poly.type
_entity_poly.pdbx_seq_one_letter_code
_entity_poly.pdbx_strand_id
1 'polypeptide(L)'
;MSSGTIDDALFPLHRIDQDMVFEDKKNILLSNQIILFVLNTSHYMTDLIYALYFLSFCEREDINDGTNSASARNSHGGSEEHKRDVAEQLAEIRKQLYALVYQVRTNFRQLLDDCRKTRVDSAPKFRRLVDWNLVCVLGVINDLLISEMRHISTPLSVQLHNCMLGFANLYQFLKKIPLQHQYQITKPQLDVLLQALGVELIPSWKLQLDLLNYRLFSTLACNDSIVSEYRKSTGDSDTNVKNGEGFKVLVNWLKDEIIGDVTL
;
A
#
# COMPACT_ATOMS: atom_id res chain seq x y z
N MET A 1 -50.45 19.71 -15.64
CA MET A 1 -50.43 18.40 -14.94
C MET A 1 -50.00 17.36 -15.98
N SER A 2 -48.90 16.63 -15.90
CA SER A 2 -47.89 16.44 -14.86
C SER A 2 -46.53 16.36 -15.54
N SER A 3 -45.55 17.05 -14.95
CA SER A 3 -44.13 16.76 -15.11
C SER A 3 -43.86 15.33 -14.65
N GLY A 4 -43.20 14.53 -15.49
CA GLY A 4 -42.66 13.23 -15.14
C GLY A 4 -41.14 13.30 -15.26
N THR A 5 -40.49 13.45 -14.12
CA THR A 5 -39.04 13.52 -13.91
C THR A 5 -38.35 12.22 -14.31
N ILE A 6 -37.54 12.26 -15.36
CA ILE A 6 -36.51 11.27 -15.65
C ILE A 6 -35.29 12.09 -16.11
N ASP A 7 -34.25 12.14 -15.26
CA ASP A 7 -32.83 12.45 -15.56
C ASP A 7 -32.11 13.24 -14.45
N ASP A 8 -32.17 12.74 -13.20
CA ASP A 8 -31.31 13.27 -12.12
C ASP A 8 -30.33 12.23 -11.56
N ALA A 9 -30.16 11.09 -12.23
CA ALA A 9 -29.34 9.98 -11.75
C ALA A 9 -28.03 9.73 -12.55
N LEU A 10 -27.82 10.42 -13.69
CA LEU A 10 -26.61 10.28 -14.49
C LEU A 10 -25.78 11.57 -14.46
N PHE A 11 -24.58 11.46 -13.90
CA PHE A 11 -23.44 12.39 -13.97
C PHE A 11 -23.37 13.56 -12.97
N PRO A 12 -22.80 13.32 -11.78
CA PRO A 12 -22.14 14.37 -10.98
C PRO A 12 -21.02 15.10 -11.75
N LEU A 13 -20.51 14.50 -12.83
CA LEU A 13 -19.42 15.02 -13.67
C LEU A 13 -19.87 16.09 -14.68
N HIS A 14 -21.15 16.12 -15.10
CA HIS A 14 -21.61 17.07 -16.13
C HIS A 14 -21.79 18.50 -15.61
N ARG A 15 -21.96 18.70 -14.30
CA ARG A 15 -22.05 20.04 -13.69
C ARG A 15 -20.71 20.78 -13.58
N ILE A 16 -19.59 20.12 -13.87
CA ILE A 16 -18.25 20.73 -13.77
C ILE A 16 -17.92 21.59 -15.02
N ASP A 17 -18.66 21.43 -16.12
CA ASP A 17 -18.20 21.91 -17.42
C ASP A 17 -18.62 23.34 -17.83
N GLN A 18 -19.56 24.01 -17.16
CA GLN A 18 -20.09 25.28 -17.67
C GLN A 18 -19.73 26.56 -16.90
N ASP A 19 -19.37 26.52 -15.60
CA ASP A 19 -19.17 27.75 -14.80
C ASP A 19 -17.82 27.86 -14.07
N MET A 20 -16.91 26.90 -14.24
CA MET A 20 -15.63 26.89 -13.50
C MET A 20 -14.49 27.58 -14.25
N VAL A 21 -13.77 28.48 -13.57
CA VAL A 21 -12.52 29.06 -14.07
C VAL A 21 -11.52 27.94 -14.33
N PHE A 22 -10.77 28.03 -15.43
CA PHE A 22 -9.82 26.99 -15.84
C PHE A 22 -8.85 26.57 -14.73
N GLU A 23 -8.40 27.52 -13.91
CA GLU A 23 -7.54 27.27 -12.75
C GLU A 23 -8.18 26.35 -11.70
N ASP A 24 -9.45 26.55 -11.37
CA ASP A 24 -10.17 25.70 -10.44
C ASP A 24 -10.37 24.29 -11.03
N LYS A 25 -10.71 24.21 -12.32
CA LYS A 25 -10.86 22.93 -13.03
C LYS A 25 -9.53 22.15 -13.03
N LYS A 26 -8.43 22.82 -13.34
CA LYS A 26 -7.07 22.26 -13.29
C LYS A 26 -6.75 21.71 -11.90
N ASN A 27 -6.99 22.50 -10.86
CA ASN A 27 -6.71 22.11 -9.48
C ASN A 27 -7.51 20.87 -9.05
N ILE A 28 -8.80 20.78 -9.40
CA ILE A 28 -9.63 19.60 -9.10
C ILE A 28 -9.12 18.37 -9.85
N LEU A 29 -8.89 18.48 -11.16
CA LEU A 29 -8.48 17.33 -11.97
C LEU A 29 -7.13 16.76 -11.51
N LEU A 30 -6.16 17.61 -11.20
CA LEU A 30 -4.87 17.18 -10.65
C LEU A 30 -5.02 16.64 -9.23
N SER A 31 -5.86 17.24 -8.39
CA SER A 31 -6.14 16.72 -7.04
C SER A 31 -6.67 15.29 -7.09
N ASN A 32 -7.58 14.98 -8.02
CA ASN A 32 -8.14 13.64 -8.16
C ASN A 32 -7.05 12.59 -8.45
N GLN A 33 -6.08 12.92 -9.32
CA GLN A 33 -4.96 12.01 -9.60
C GLN A 33 -4.02 11.86 -8.41
N ILE A 34 -3.71 12.96 -7.71
CA ILE A 34 -2.86 12.92 -6.51
C ILE A 34 -3.53 12.14 -5.38
N ILE A 35 -4.83 12.28 -5.20
CA ILE A 35 -5.63 11.53 -4.23
C ILE A 35 -5.50 10.02 -4.49
N LEU A 36 -5.66 9.59 -5.75
CA LEU A 36 -5.49 8.18 -6.11
C LEU A 36 -4.07 7.68 -5.82
N PHE A 37 -3.05 8.49 -6.09
CA PHE A 37 -1.67 8.16 -5.75
C PHE A 37 -1.45 8.01 -4.24
N VAL A 38 -1.97 8.91 -3.42
CA VAL A 38 -1.86 8.83 -1.94
C VAL A 38 -2.57 7.58 -1.42
N LEU A 39 -3.77 7.29 -1.92
CA LEU A 39 -4.52 6.09 -1.56
C LEU A 39 -3.74 4.81 -1.90
N ASN A 40 -3.23 4.70 -3.12
CA ASN A 40 -2.43 3.57 -3.55
C ASN A 40 -1.10 3.46 -2.77
N THR A 41 -0.49 4.57 -2.38
CA THR A 41 0.67 4.57 -1.48
C THR A 41 0.30 3.98 -0.11
N SER A 42 -0.87 4.32 0.43
CA SER A 42 -1.36 3.72 1.67
C SER A 42 -1.59 2.21 1.56
N HIS A 43 -2.12 1.75 0.42
CA HIS A 43 -2.26 0.31 0.16
C HIS A 43 -0.90 -0.37 0.05
N TYR A 44 0.04 0.21 -0.69
CA TYR A 44 1.39 -0.31 -0.82
C TYR A 44 2.08 -0.46 0.54
N MET A 45 2.02 0.57 1.39
CA MET A 45 2.56 0.50 2.75
C MET A 45 1.91 -0.62 3.57
N THR A 46 0.62 -0.89 3.38
CA THR A 46 -0.08 -1.99 4.04
C THR A 46 0.43 -3.34 3.53
N ASP A 47 0.66 -3.50 2.23
CA ASP A 47 1.26 -4.71 1.67
C ASP A 47 2.69 -4.94 2.22
N LEU A 48 3.48 -3.88 2.42
CA LEU A 48 4.79 -4.00 3.07
C LEU A 48 4.70 -4.48 4.53
N ILE A 49 3.67 -4.06 5.28
CA ILE A 49 3.41 -4.57 6.64
C ILE A 49 3.15 -6.09 6.61
N TYR A 50 2.34 -6.57 5.66
CA TYR A 50 2.10 -8.00 5.48
C TYR A 50 3.37 -8.76 5.06
N ALA A 51 4.22 -8.14 4.23
CA ALA A 51 5.50 -8.73 3.82
C ALA A 51 6.47 -8.85 5.01
N LEU A 52 6.55 -7.83 5.87
CA LEU A 52 7.31 -7.87 7.12
C LEU A 52 6.78 -8.93 8.08
N TYR A 53 5.45 -9.09 8.17
CA TYR A 53 4.83 -10.15 8.95
C TYR A 53 5.24 -11.54 8.43
N PHE A 54 5.13 -11.77 7.13
CA PHE A 54 5.55 -13.02 6.51
C PHE A 54 7.02 -13.33 6.83
N LEU A 55 7.91 -12.35 6.64
CA LEU A 55 9.33 -12.50 6.93
C LEU A 55 9.58 -12.87 8.40
N SER A 56 8.87 -12.24 9.33
CA SER A 56 9.00 -12.55 10.76
C SER A 56 8.60 -13.98 11.12
N PHE A 57 7.72 -14.61 10.33
CA PHE A 57 7.36 -16.02 10.49
C PHE A 57 8.44 -16.94 9.92
N CYS A 58 8.99 -16.63 8.74
CA CYS A 58 10.08 -17.41 8.15
C CYS A 58 11.32 -17.45 9.07
N GLU A 59 11.70 -16.31 9.65
CA GLU A 59 12.82 -16.26 10.61
C GLU A 59 12.58 -17.13 11.87
N ARG A 60 11.31 -17.28 12.28
CA ARG A 60 10.93 -18.15 13.42
C ARG A 60 10.91 -19.63 13.05
N GLU A 61 10.53 -19.98 11.82
CA GLU A 61 10.61 -21.36 11.30
C GLU A 61 12.07 -21.84 11.26
N ASP A 62 12.97 -21.00 10.76
CA ASP A 62 14.41 -21.30 10.67
C ASP A 62 15.10 -21.49 12.05
N ILE A 63 14.49 -21.00 13.14
CA ILE A 63 14.92 -21.26 14.52
C ILE A 63 14.50 -22.67 14.97
N ASN A 64 13.25 -23.04 14.68
CA ASN A 64 12.67 -24.30 15.15
C ASN A 64 13.17 -25.54 14.37
N ASP A 65 13.51 -25.40 13.08
CA ASP A 65 14.05 -26.51 12.28
C ASP A 65 15.55 -26.76 12.53
N GLY A 66 16.29 -25.74 12.98
CA GLY A 66 17.69 -25.86 13.40
C GLY A 66 17.88 -26.74 14.64
N THR A 67 16.83 -26.97 15.43
CA THR A 67 16.87 -27.82 16.64
C THR A 67 16.56 -29.30 16.36
N ASN A 68 15.95 -29.65 15.21
CA ASN A 68 15.56 -31.02 14.86
C ASN A 68 16.52 -31.74 13.90
N SER A 69 17.50 -31.03 13.32
CA SER A 69 18.50 -31.62 12.44
C SER A 69 19.78 -31.97 13.21
N ALA A 70 19.83 -33.20 13.76
CA ALA A 70 20.97 -33.79 14.48
C ALA A 70 22.21 -34.07 13.59
N SER A 71 22.56 -33.18 12.64
CA SER A 71 23.70 -33.32 11.75
C SER A 71 24.25 -31.96 11.27
N ALA A 72 24.52 -31.05 12.20
CA ALA A 72 25.37 -29.88 11.92
C ALA A 72 26.41 -29.72 13.03
N ARG A 73 27.57 -30.34 12.83
CA ARG A 73 28.77 -30.14 13.65
C ARG A 73 29.24 -28.68 13.47
N ASN A 74 29.49 -28.02 14.61
CA ASN A 74 30.33 -26.84 14.79
C ASN A 74 29.96 -25.58 13.98
N SER A 75 29.03 -24.76 14.50
CA SER A 75 29.22 -23.29 14.58
C SER A 75 28.07 -22.61 15.34
N HIS A 76 28.46 -21.73 16.27
CA HIS A 76 27.72 -20.55 16.74
C HIS A 76 26.59 -20.72 17.77
N GLY A 77 26.96 -20.73 19.05
CA GLY A 77 26.12 -20.26 20.16
C GLY A 77 25.81 -18.74 20.14
N GLY A 78 25.98 -18.08 18.99
CA GLY A 78 25.59 -16.68 18.73
C GLY A 78 24.52 -16.52 17.64
N SER A 79 24.00 -17.63 17.10
CA SER A 79 23.01 -17.59 16.02
C SER A 79 21.58 -17.35 16.50
N GLU A 80 21.20 -17.88 17.67
CA GLU A 80 19.83 -17.78 18.21
C GLU A 80 19.51 -16.37 18.73
N GLU A 81 20.44 -15.74 19.45
CA GLU A 81 20.29 -14.38 19.96
C GLU A 81 20.23 -13.36 18.82
N HIS A 82 21.03 -13.56 17.77
CA HIS A 82 21.00 -12.73 16.57
C HIS A 82 19.69 -12.86 15.78
N LYS A 83 19.16 -14.07 15.60
CA LYS A 83 17.87 -14.29 14.92
C LYS A 83 16.69 -13.70 15.72
N ARG A 84 16.73 -13.80 17.06
CA ARG A 84 15.74 -13.16 17.92
C ARG A 84 15.78 -11.63 17.82
N ASP A 85 16.99 -11.06 17.80
CA ASP A 85 17.20 -9.61 17.58
C ASP A 85 16.65 -9.18 16.22
N VAL A 86 16.87 -9.94 15.14
CA VAL A 86 16.27 -9.68 13.82
C VAL A 86 14.73 -9.72 13.86
N ALA A 87 14.13 -10.71 14.52
CA ALA A 87 12.67 -10.79 14.65
C ALA A 87 12.08 -9.60 15.44
N GLU A 88 12.77 -9.13 16.49
CA GLU A 88 12.39 -7.94 17.26
C GLU A 88 12.54 -6.66 16.43
N GLN A 89 13.62 -6.53 15.64
CA GLN A 89 13.82 -5.42 14.70
C GLN A 89 12.73 -5.36 13.62
N LEU A 90 12.37 -6.49 13.02
CA LEU A 90 11.28 -6.58 12.04
C LEU A 90 9.93 -6.19 12.65
N ALA A 91 9.67 -6.59 13.89
CA ALA A 91 8.46 -6.21 14.61
C ALA A 91 8.40 -4.70 14.88
N GLU A 92 9.53 -4.08 15.23
CA GLU A 92 9.63 -2.63 15.43
C GLU A 92 9.47 -1.85 14.12
N ILE A 93 10.11 -2.29 13.02
CA ILE A 93 9.91 -1.69 11.69
C ILE A 93 8.44 -1.76 11.28
N ARG A 94 7.79 -2.91 11.50
CA ARG A 94 6.36 -3.10 11.23
C ARG A 94 5.49 -2.12 12.02
N LYS A 95 5.79 -1.93 13.31
CA LYS A 95 5.08 -0.96 14.18
C LYS A 95 5.26 0.48 13.71
N GLN A 96 6.48 0.86 13.30
CA GLN A 96 6.76 2.19 12.76
C GLN A 96 6.03 2.43 11.44
N LEU A 97 6.05 1.45 10.54
CA LEU A 97 5.33 1.53 9.27
C LEU A 97 3.82 1.61 9.46
N TYR A 98 3.28 0.86 10.43
CA TYR A 98 1.88 0.97 10.82
C TYR A 98 1.51 2.37 11.32
N ALA A 99 2.34 2.97 12.17
CA ALA A 99 2.14 4.34 12.63
C ALA A 99 2.13 5.36 11.48
N LEU A 100 3.02 5.17 10.48
CA LEU A 100 3.04 5.99 9.26
C LEU A 100 1.76 5.82 8.42
N VAL A 101 1.29 4.59 8.23
CA VAL A 101 0.02 4.32 7.53
C VAL A 101 -1.13 5.03 8.23
N TYR A 102 -1.21 4.90 9.55
CA TYR A 102 -2.24 5.54 10.37
C TYR A 102 -2.20 7.07 10.24
N GLN A 103 -1.00 7.66 10.34
CA GLN A 103 -0.79 9.10 10.19
C GLN A 103 -1.21 9.59 8.81
N VAL A 104 -0.78 8.92 7.73
CA VAL A 104 -1.13 9.29 6.35
C VAL A 104 -2.65 9.19 6.13
N ARG A 105 -3.30 8.12 6.60
CA ARG A 105 -4.77 7.94 6.47
C ARG A 105 -5.55 8.99 7.25
N THR A 106 -5.13 9.28 8.48
CA THR A 106 -5.78 10.29 9.34
C THR A 106 -5.67 11.68 8.70
N ASN A 107 -4.46 12.07 8.29
CA ASN A 107 -4.23 13.36 7.64
C ASN A 107 -4.97 13.45 6.28
N PHE A 108 -5.02 12.35 5.53
CA PHE A 108 -5.77 12.27 4.29
C PHE A 108 -7.28 12.48 4.50
N ARG A 109 -7.87 11.83 5.52
CA ARG A 109 -9.29 11.99 5.87
C ARG A 109 -9.60 13.42 6.32
N GLN A 110 -8.76 13.99 7.17
CA GLN A 110 -8.89 15.37 7.61
C GLN A 110 -8.83 16.35 6.42
N LEU A 111 -7.88 16.16 5.50
CA LEU A 111 -7.80 16.99 4.30
C LEU A 111 -9.02 16.82 3.38
N LEU A 112 -9.59 15.62 3.25
CA LEU A 112 -10.83 15.42 2.50
C LEU A 112 -12.00 16.20 3.12
N ASP A 113 -12.13 16.16 4.45
CA ASP A 113 -13.18 16.88 5.18
C ASP A 113 -13.02 18.41 5.08
N ASP A 114 -11.78 18.91 5.07
CA ASP A 114 -11.47 20.33 4.88
C ASP A 114 -11.71 20.78 3.44
N CYS A 115 -11.40 19.93 2.44
CA CYS A 115 -11.62 20.23 1.02
C CYS A 115 -13.11 20.27 0.65
N ARG A 116 -13.96 19.52 1.37
CA ARG A 116 -15.43 19.65 1.24
C ARG A 116 -15.92 21.06 1.56
N LYS A 117 -15.19 21.79 2.43
CA LYS A 117 -15.54 23.14 2.91
C LYS A 117 -14.84 24.24 2.10
N THR A 118 -13.63 23.99 1.60
CA THR A 118 -12.80 24.95 0.85
C THR A 118 -12.23 24.28 -0.40
N ARG A 119 -12.78 24.59 -1.58
CA ARG A 119 -12.41 23.93 -2.86
C ARG A 119 -11.06 24.37 -3.44
N VAL A 120 -10.46 25.41 -2.90
CA VAL A 120 -9.27 26.07 -3.46
C VAL A 120 -7.99 25.47 -2.84
N ASP A 121 -7.01 25.13 -3.68
CA ASP A 121 -5.66 24.66 -3.29
C ASP A 121 -5.53 23.34 -2.54
N SER A 122 -6.33 22.34 -2.91
CA SER A 122 -6.24 20.98 -2.36
C SER A 122 -5.04 20.18 -2.87
N ALA A 123 -4.69 20.33 -4.16
CA ALA A 123 -3.69 19.48 -4.83
C ALA A 123 -2.30 19.51 -4.14
N PRO A 124 -1.74 20.69 -3.79
CA PRO A 124 -0.46 20.75 -3.07
C PRO A 124 -0.53 20.12 -1.68
N LYS A 125 -1.66 20.22 -0.99
CA LYS A 125 -1.86 19.66 0.36
C LYS A 125 -1.85 18.13 0.31
N PHE A 126 -2.61 17.54 -0.61
CA PHE A 126 -2.58 16.07 -0.81
C PHE A 126 -1.20 15.57 -1.24
N ARG A 127 -0.50 16.29 -2.12
CA ARG A 127 0.86 15.90 -2.54
C ARG A 127 1.84 15.84 -1.37
N ARG A 128 1.68 16.71 -0.37
CA ARG A 128 2.54 16.74 0.83
C ARG A 128 2.32 15.57 1.80
N LEU A 129 1.24 14.81 1.65
CA LEU A 129 1.03 13.59 2.45
C LEU A 129 2.04 12.49 2.13
N VAL A 130 2.62 12.52 0.92
CA VAL A 130 3.71 11.65 0.51
C VAL A 130 4.93 12.55 0.31
N ASP A 131 5.61 12.85 1.42
CA ASP A 131 6.80 13.68 1.40
C ASP A 131 8.08 12.87 1.13
N TRP A 132 9.21 13.57 1.04
CA TRP A 132 10.50 12.93 0.79
C TRP A 132 10.91 11.97 1.91
N ASN A 133 10.57 12.29 3.16
CA ASN A 133 10.91 11.45 4.30
C ASN A 133 10.18 10.11 4.20
N LEU A 134 8.88 10.14 3.89
CA LEU A 134 8.12 8.91 3.64
C LEU A 134 8.72 8.10 2.50
N VAL A 135 9.07 8.74 1.38
CA VAL A 135 9.71 8.06 0.24
C VAL A 135 11.02 7.38 0.65
N CYS A 136 11.85 8.03 1.45
CA CYS A 136 13.09 7.43 1.96
C CYS A 136 12.81 6.23 2.88
N VAL A 137 11.88 6.36 3.82
CA VAL A 137 11.51 5.25 4.72
C VAL A 137 11.00 4.06 3.93
N LEU A 138 10.12 4.28 2.95
CA LEU A 138 9.60 3.21 2.09
C LEU A 138 10.69 2.57 1.25
N GLY A 139 11.66 3.35 0.76
CA GLY A 139 12.83 2.83 0.06
C GLY A 139 13.64 1.88 0.94
N VAL A 140 13.99 2.30 2.15
CA VAL A 140 14.77 1.48 3.10
C VAL A 140 14.04 0.18 3.46
N ILE A 141 12.75 0.26 3.80
CA ILE A 141 11.96 -0.92 4.15
C ILE A 141 11.84 -1.87 2.95
N ASN A 142 11.63 -1.32 1.75
CA ASN A 142 11.48 -2.14 0.57
C ASN A 142 12.80 -2.79 0.15
N ASP A 143 13.93 -2.11 0.28
CA ASP A 143 15.25 -2.69 -0.02
C ASP A 143 15.58 -3.84 0.95
N LEU A 144 15.26 -3.67 2.24
CA LEU A 144 15.34 -4.74 3.24
C LEU A 144 14.47 -5.93 2.80
N LEU A 145 13.19 -5.70 2.51
CA LEU A 145 12.28 -6.75 2.07
C LEU A 145 12.74 -7.42 0.77
N ILE A 146 13.30 -6.69 -0.20
CA ILE A 146 13.84 -7.27 -1.43
C ILE A 146 15.01 -8.21 -1.12
N SER A 147 15.93 -7.77 -0.25
CA SER A 147 17.09 -8.54 0.20
C SER A 147 16.66 -9.88 0.79
N GLU A 148 15.80 -9.83 1.80
CA GLU A 148 15.38 -11.03 2.53
C GLU A 148 14.45 -11.92 1.69
N MET A 149 13.48 -11.33 0.98
CA MET A 149 12.56 -12.09 0.13
C MET A 149 13.26 -12.74 -1.06
N ARG A 150 14.45 -12.30 -1.47
CA ARG A 150 15.19 -12.94 -2.57
C ARG A 150 15.55 -14.39 -2.22
N HIS A 151 15.83 -14.64 -0.94
CA HIS A 151 16.19 -15.96 -0.42
C HIS A 151 14.98 -16.87 -0.18
N ILE A 152 13.81 -16.28 0.11
CA ILE A 152 12.58 -17.02 0.42
C ILE A 152 11.69 -17.21 -0.81
N SER A 153 11.46 -16.14 -1.58
CA SER A 153 10.56 -16.12 -2.73
C SER A 153 11.03 -15.08 -3.75
N THR A 154 11.84 -15.53 -4.72
CA THR A 154 12.29 -14.69 -5.84
C THR A 154 11.13 -13.96 -6.55
N PRO A 155 9.96 -14.59 -6.80
CA PRO A 155 8.84 -13.88 -7.43
C PRO A 155 8.27 -12.73 -6.57
N LEU A 156 8.26 -12.85 -5.24
CA LEU A 156 7.86 -11.74 -4.36
C LEU A 156 8.90 -10.62 -4.35
N SER A 157 10.19 -10.97 -4.25
CA SER A 157 11.30 -10.01 -4.30
C SER A 157 11.26 -9.17 -5.59
N VAL A 158 11.04 -9.80 -6.75
CA VAL A 158 10.88 -9.10 -8.03
C VAL A 158 9.65 -8.19 -8.02
N GLN A 159 8.53 -8.64 -7.45
CA GLN A 159 7.31 -7.84 -7.41
C GLN A 159 7.47 -6.60 -6.50
N LEU A 160 8.12 -6.72 -5.35
CA LEU A 160 8.49 -5.61 -4.48
C LEU A 160 9.36 -4.58 -5.21
N HIS A 161 10.35 -5.05 -5.97
CA HIS A 161 11.19 -4.19 -6.80
C HIS A 161 10.38 -3.41 -7.84
N ASN A 162 9.48 -4.09 -8.56
CA ASN A 162 8.61 -3.45 -9.56
C ASN A 162 7.69 -2.39 -8.93
N CYS A 163 7.11 -2.69 -7.76
CA CYS A 163 6.27 -1.75 -7.03
C CYS A 163 7.04 -0.50 -6.61
N MET A 164 8.27 -0.66 -6.12
CA MET A 164 9.10 0.47 -5.69
C MET A 164 9.58 1.33 -6.86
N LEU A 165 9.97 0.72 -7.99
CA LEU A 165 10.30 1.47 -9.20
C LEU A 165 9.10 2.28 -9.71
N GLY A 166 7.92 1.66 -9.74
CA GLY A 166 6.68 2.35 -10.13
C GLY A 166 6.35 3.51 -9.20
N PHE A 167 6.45 3.29 -7.88
CA PHE A 167 6.25 4.33 -6.86
C PHE A 167 7.22 5.50 -7.02
N ALA A 168 8.53 5.21 -7.14
CA ALA A 168 9.56 6.23 -7.28
C ALA A 168 9.35 7.08 -8.55
N ASN A 169 9.02 6.45 -9.68
CA ASN A 169 8.74 7.14 -10.94
C ASN A 169 7.50 8.04 -10.82
N LEU A 170 6.42 7.54 -10.23
CA LEU A 170 5.20 8.32 -9.99
C LEU A 170 5.46 9.51 -9.06
N TYR A 171 6.16 9.29 -7.95
CA TYR A 171 6.51 10.36 -7.02
C TYR A 171 7.34 11.44 -7.70
N GLN A 172 8.38 11.07 -8.45
CA GLN A 172 9.22 12.02 -9.19
C GLN A 172 8.41 12.79 -10.24
N PHE A 173 7.48 12.14 -10.93
CA PHE A 173 6.58 12.79 -11.87
C PHE A 173 5.70 13.82 -11.16
N LEU A 174 4.99 13.42 -10.10
CA LEU A 174 4.09 14.28 -9.33
C LEU A 174 4.81 15.46 -8.67
N LYS A 175 6.06 15.27 -8.22
CA LYS A 175 6.90 16.34 -7.68
C LYS A 175 7.19 17.44 -8.70
N LYS A 176 7.33 17.08 -9.98
CA LYS A 176 7.63 18.01 -11.08
C LYS A 176 6.40 18.77 -11.58
N ILE A 177 5.19 18.37 -11.21
CA ILE A 177 3.97 19.07 -11.63
C ILE A 177 3.92 20.45 -10.93
N PRO A 178 3.83 21.55 -11.69
CA PRO A 178 3.77 22.87 -11.10
C PRO A 178 2.36 23.16 -10.59
N LEU A 179 2.13 22.87 -9.31
CA LEU A 179 0.84 23.07 -8.64
C LEU A 179 0.68 24.48 -8.01
N GLN A 180 1.66 25.37 -8.19
CA GLN A 180 1.60 26.73 -7.66
C GLN A 180 0.98 27.66 -8.70
N HIS A 181 0.11 28.57 -8.28
CA HIS A 181 -0.58 29.56 -9.14
C HIS A 181 0.34 30.39 -10.04
N GLN A 182 1.59 30.59 -9.63
CA GLN A 182 2.59 31.34 -10.39
C GLN A 182 3.07 30.64 -11.68
N TYR A 183 2.79 29.35 -11.86
CA TYR A 183 3.09 28.62 -13.08
C TYR A 183 1.83 28.36 -13.90
N GLN A 184 1.80 28.85 -15.14
CA GLN A 184 0.70 28.63 -16.06
C GLN A 184 0.88 27.29 -16.79
N ILE A 185 -0.03 26.36 -16.54
CA ILE A 185 -0.19 25.13 -17.33
C ILE A 185 -1.26 25.42 -18.38
N THR A 186 -0.92 25.30 -19.66
CA THR A 186 -1.91 25.44 -20.74
C THR A 186 -2.85 24.23 -20.77
N LYS A 187 -4.06 24.39 -21.35
CA LYS A 187 -5.00 23.27 -21.49
C LYS A 187 -4.39 22.03 -22.17
N PRO A 188 -3.66 22.12 -23.30
CA PRO A 188 -3.03 20.95 -23.90
C PRO A 188 -1.99 20.27 -22.98
N GLN A 189 -1.22 21.05 -22.22
CA GLN A 189 -0.28 20.50 -21.24
C GLN A 189 -1.02 19.78 -20.11
N LEU A 190 -2.14 20.33 -19.63
CA LEU A 190 -2.98 19.69 -18.63
C LEU A 190 -3.55 18.36 -19.16
N ASP A 191 -4.04 18.33 -20.40
CA ASP A 191 -4.58 17.12 -21.01
C ASP A 191 -3.51 16.02 -21.11
N VAL A 192 -2.28 16.37 -21.53
CA VAL A 192 -1.14 15.43 -21.56
C VAL A 192 -0.77 14.94 -20.16
N LEU A 193 -0.76 15.82 -19.15
CA LEU A 193 -0.47 15.44 -17.77
C LEU A 193 -1.53 14.47 -17.21
N LEU A 194 -2.81 14.74 -17.48
CA LEU A 194 -3.92 13.90 -17.02
C LEU A 194 -3.92 12.55 -17.74
N GLN A 195 -3.57 12.51 -19.03
CA GLN A 195 -3.39 11.27 -19.77
C GLN A 195 -2.24 10.44 -19.16
N ALA A 196 -1.06 11.03 -19.01
CA ALA A 196 0.10 10.34 -18.44
C ALA A 196 -0.16 9.83 -17.01
N LEU A 197 -0.81 10.63 -16.15
CA LEU A 197 -1.11 10.21 -14.78
C LEU A 197 -2.24 9.20 -14.71
N GLY A 198 -3.41 9.57 -15.23
CA GLY A 198 -4.67 8.88 -14.98
C GLY A 198 -4.90 7.66 -15.86
N VAL A 199 -4.23 7.57 -17.00
CA VAL A 199 -4.40 6.44 -17.93
C VAL A 199 -3.17 5.53 -17.95
N GLU A 200 -1.96 6.09 -17.82
CA GLU A 200 -0.73 5.31 -17.95
C GLU A 200 -0.11 4.98 -16.59
N LEU A 201 0.39 5.98 -15.86
CA LEU A 201 1.26 5.75 -14.71
C LEU A 201 0.52 5.18 -13.49
N ILE A 202 -0.59 5.81 -13.05
CA ILE A 202 -1.35 5.36 -11.87
C ILE A 202 -1.96 3.97 -12.10
N PRO A 203 -2.65 3.69 -13.23
CA PRO A 203 -3.19 2.35 -13.47
C PRO A 203 -2.11 1.28 -13.59
N SER A 204 -0.99 1.57 -14.26
CA SER A 204 0.11 0.61 -14.39
C SER A 204 0.73 0.27 -13.04
N TRP A 205 0.92 1.26 -12.17
CA TRP A 205 1.42 1.01 -10.82
C TRP A 205 0.39 0.28 -9.95
N LYS A 206 -0.88 0.64 -10.03
CA LYS A 206 -1.96 -0.08 -9.34
C LYS A 206 -1.96 -1.56 -9.71
N LEU A 207 -1.77 -1.90 -10.99
CA LEU A 207 -1.66 -3.30 -11.41
C LEU A 207 -0.48 -4.01 -10.71
N GLN A 208 0.66 -3.34 -10.55
CA GLN A 208 1.79 -3.92 -9.79
C GLN A 208 1.44 -4.13 -8.32
N LEU A 209 0.69 -3.20 -7.70
CA LEU A 209 0.22 -3.36 -6.33
C LEU A 209 -0.77 -4.52 -6.19
N ASP A 210 -1.73 -4.64 -7.11
CA ASP A 210 -2.70 -5.73 -7.11
C ASP A 210 -2.00 -7.10 -7.29
N LEU A 211 -0.95 -7.16 -8.12
CA LEU A 211 -0.11 -8.35 -8.28
C LEU A 211 0.72 -8.65 -7.03
N LEU A 212 1.27 -7.64 -6.36
CA LEU A 212 1.97 -7.80 -5.09
C LEU A 212 1.05 -8.38 -4.03
N ASN A 213 -0.11 -7.75 -3.85
CA ASN A 213 -1.15 -8.16 -2.91
C ASN A 213 -1.56 -9.61 -3.16
N TYR A 214 -1.89 -9.96 -4.40
CA TYR A 214 -2.24 -11.33 -4.79
C TYR A 214 -1.14 -12.34 -4.44
N ARG A 215 0.11 -12.07 -4.84
CA ARG A 215 1.23 -12.97 -4.56
C ARG A 215 1.46 -13.12 -3.06
N LEU A 216 1.42 -12.01 -2.33
CA LEU A 216 1.67 -11.99 -0.89
C LEU A 216 0.63 -12.80 -0.12
N PHE A 217 -0.66 -12.57 -0.37
CA PHE A 217 -1.70 -13.35 0.29
C PHE A 217 -1.71 -14.82 -0.13
N SER A 218 -1.36 -15.11 -1.39
CA SER A 218 -1.18 -16.51 -1.84
C SER A 218 -0.03 -17.19 -1.08
N THR A 219 1.08 -16.47 -0.86
CA THR A 219 2.22 -16.98 -0.09
C THR A 219 1.87 -17.17 1.39
N LEU A 220 1.20 -16.19 2.02
CA LEU A 220 0.73 -16.28 3.40
C LEU A 220 -0.20 -17.49 3.61
N ALA A 221 -1.14 -17.70 2.70
CA ALA A 221 -2.08 -18.84 2.75
C ALA A 221 -1.43 -20.21 2.48
N CYS A 222 -0.24 -20.22 1.87
CA CYS A 222 0.52 -21.44 1.61
C CYS A 222 1.60 -21.73 2.66
N ASN A 223 1.88 -20.81 3.59
CA ASN A 223 2.87 -21.02 4.64
C ASN A 223 2.25 -21.80 5.81
N ASP A 224 2.80 -22.98 6.10
CA ASP A 224 2.22 -23.90 7.06
C ASP A 224 2.26 -23.36 8.50
N SER A 225 3.27 -22.57 8.89
CA SER A 225 3.31 -21.95 10.23
C SER A 225 2.25 -20.88 10.41
N ILE A 226 2.04 -20.02 9.41
CA ILE A 226 0.98 -18.99 9.47
C ILE A 226 -0.39 -19.66 9.51
N VAL A 227 -0.61 -20.68 8.67
CA VAL A 227 -1.88 -21.44 8.69
C VAL A 227 -2.06 -22.15 10.04
N SER A 228 -1.00 -22.72 10.60
CA SER A 228 -1.06 -23.36 11.92
C SER A 228 -1.39 -22.35 13.03
N GLU A 229 -0.84 -21.15 12.96
CA GLU A 229 -1.15 -20.08 13.92
C GLU A 229 -2.60 -19.61 13.79
N TYR A 230 -3.08 -19.39 12.56
CA TYR A 230 -4.49 -19.11 12.29
C TYR A 230 -5.41 -20.18 12.90
N ARG A 231 -5.10 -21.46 12.69
CA ARG A 231 -5.91 -22.58 13.19
C ARG A 231 -5.91 -22.65 14.71
N LYS A 232 -4.78 -22.39 15.36
CA LYS A 232 -4.69 -22.32 16.83
C LYS A 232 -5.56 -21.19 17.38
N SER A 233 -5.53 -20.01 16.75
CA SER A 233 -6.24 -18.82 17.21
C SER A 233 -7.74 -18.86 16.95
N THR A 234 -8.18 -19.59 15.91
CA THR A 234 -9.61 -19.64 15.50
C THR A 234 -10.31 -20.95 15.83
N GLY A 235 -9.58 -22.03 16.16
CA GLY A 235 -10.14 -23.36 16.35
C GLY A 235 -10.55 -24.07 15.05
N ASP A 236 -10.25 -23.48 13.90
CA ASP A 236 -10.51 -24.06 12.58
C ASP A 236 -9.53 -25.21 12.30
N SER A 237 -10.02 -26.38 11.92
CA SER A 237 -9.19 -27.58 11.70
C SER A 237 -9.23 -28.10 10.26
N ASP A 238 -10.33 -27.87 9.53
CA ASP A 238 -10.60 -28.55 8.26
C ASP A 238 -10.74 -27.59 7.06
N THR A 239 -10.86 -26.28 7.27
CA THR A 239 -11.09 -25.36 6.15
C THR A 239 -9.83 -25.23 5.28
N ASN A 240 -10.00 -25.41 3.97
CA ASN A 240 -8.95 -25.10 3.01
C ASN A 240 -8.83 -23.58 2.86
N VAL A 241 -7.76 -23.01 3.41
CA VAL A 241 -7.50 -21.57 3.38
C VAL A 241 -6.77 -21.09 2.13
N LYS A 242 -6.45 -21.98 1.18
CA LYS A 242 -5.72 -21.63 -0.05
C LYS A 242 -6.60 -21.04 -1.14
N ASN A 243 -7.93 -21.22 -1.06
CA ASN A 243 -8.88 -20.67 -2.03
C ASN A 243 -10.29 -20.51 -1.44
N GLY A 244 -11.18 -19.89 -2.24
CA GLY A 244 -12.60 -19.80 -1.93
C GLY A 244 -12.91 -19.03 -0.65
N GLU A 245 -13.89 -19.52 0.11
CA GLU A 245 -14.34 -18.85 1.33
C GLU A 245 -13.33 -18.95 2.47
N GLY A 246 -12.64 -20.10 2.60
CA GLY A 246 -11.59 -20.28 3.61
C GLY A 246 -10.45 -19.27 3.45
N PHE A 247 -10.06 -18.96 2.21
CA PHE A 247 -9.08 -17.90 1.95
C PHE A 247 -9.57 -16.53 2.42
N LYS A 248 -10.85 -16.18 2.22
CA LYS A 248 -11.38 -14.89 2.69
C LYS A 248 -11.37 -14.80 4.21
N VAL A 249 -11.72 -15.88 4.90
CA VAL A 249 -11.70 -15.94 6.37
C VAL A 249 -10.27 -15.76 6.89
N LEU A 250 -9.29 -16.45 6.30
CA LEU A 250 -7.88 -16.26 6.63
C LEU A 250 -7.42 -14.82 6.39
N VAL A 251 -7.78 -14.22 5.25
CA VAL A 251 -7.43 -12.83 4.93
C VAL A 251 -8.04 -11.84 5.92
N ASN A 252 -9.27 -12.07 6.37
CA ASN A 252 -9.90 -11.22 7.38
C ASN A 252 -9.21 -11.38 8.74
N TRP A 253 -8.91 -12.61 9.16
CA TRP A 253 -8.11 -12.83 10.36
C TRP A 253 -6.73 -12.16 10.28
N LEU A 254 -6.03 -12.26 9.14
CA LEU A 254 -4.74 -11.58 8.94
C LEU A 254 -4.86 -10.06 9.06
N LYS A 255 -5.95 -9.47 8.56
CA LYS A 255 -6.21 -8.03 8.75
C LYS A 255 -6.35 -7.70 10.23
N ASP A 256 -7.17 -8.46 10.95
CA ASP A 256 -7.44 -8.20 12.36
C ASP A 256 -6.19 -8.45 13.22
N GLU A 257 -5.41 -9.48 12.92
CA GLU A 257 -4.18 -9.84 13.65
C GLU A 257 -3.05 -8.81 13.41
N ILE A 258 -2.88 -8.36 12.17
CA ILE A 258 -1.70 -7.57 11.77
C ILE A 258 -1.96 -6.07 11.87
N ILE A 259 -3.18 -5.64 11.53
CA ILE A 259 -3.59 -4.24 11.52
C ILE A 259 -4.39 -3.91 12.78
N GLY A 260 -5.02 -4.89 13.43
CA GLY A 260 -5.98 -4.65 14.50
C GLY A 260 -7.35 -4.24 13.97
N ASP A 261 -8.36 -4.31 14.82
CA ASP A 261 -9.70 -3.78 14.56
C ASP A 261 -9.64 -2.24 14.58
N VAL A 262 -9.02 -1.66 13.55
CA VAL A 262 -9.11 -0.24 13.26
C VAL A 262 -10.37 -0.07 12.42
N THR A 263 -11.51 -0.23 13.08
CA THR A 263 -12.75 0.39 12.62
C THR A 263 -12.47 1.88 12.42
N LEU A 264 -12.30 2.25 11.16
CA LEU A 264 -12.34 3.63 10.65
C LEU A 264 -13.72 4.25 10.85
#